data_AF-A0A8T0GNK0-F1
#
_entry.id   AF-A0A8T0GNK0-F1
#
_cell.length_a   1.000
_cell.length_b   1.000
_cell.length_c   1.000
_cell.angle_alpha   90.00
_cell.angle_beta   90.00
_cell.angle_gamma   90.00
#
_symmetry.space_group_name_H-M   'P 1'
#
loop_
_entity.id
_entity.type
_entity.pdbx_description
1 polymer ?
#
loop_
_entity_poly.entity_id
_entity_poly.type
_entity_poly.pdbx_seq_one_letter_code
_entity_poly.pdbx_strand_id
1 'polypeptide(L)'
;MENLHHGSSAAVQYAVTALGVKKVIVMGHSSCGRIKALMTMDDFESDFVGSWVKIGLPAKETTLSETGDKPLAEQSSFCEFWKRKCQSL
;
A
#
# COMPACT_ATOMS: atom_id res chain seq x y z
N MET A 1 7.95 -15.97 11.75
CA MET A 1 8.59 -14.66 11.48
C MET A 1 9.22 -14.77 10.10
N GLU A 2 8.43 -14.57 9.04
CA GLU A 2 8.95 -14.53 7.67
C GLU A 2 8.87 -13.09 7.17
N ASN A 3 10.03 -12.50 6.89
CA ASN A 3 10.16 -11.13 6.42
C ASN A 3 9.79 -11.06 4.93
N LEU A 4 8.50 -10.85 4.62
CA LEU A 4 7.89 -10.86 3.27
C LEU A 4 8.43 -9.84 2.24
N HIS A 5 9.50 -9.10 2.52
CA HIS A 5 9.99 -7.97 1.70
C HIS A 5 11.39 -8.15 1.11
N HIS A 6 11.88 -9.39 0.98
CA HIS A 6 13.25 -9.64 0.53
C HIS A 6 13.58 -9.04 -0.85
N GLY A 7 12.67 -9.15 -1.84
CA GLY A 7 12.91 -8.62 -3.19
C GLY A 7 13.02 -7.10 -3.25
N SER A 8 12.00 -6.40 -2.74
CA SER A 8 11.98 -4.93 -2.73
C SER A 8 13.11 -4.34 -1.90
N SER A 9 13.42 -4.93 -0.74
CA SER A 9 14.49 -4.45 0.13
C SER A 9 15.86 -4.63 -0.51
N ALA A 10 16.12 -5.79 -1.14
CA ALA A 10 17.37 -6.04 -1.87
C ALA A 10 17.54 -5.07 -3.05
N ALA A 11 16.47 -4.82 -3.81
CA ALA A 11 16.49 -3.88 -4.93
C ALA A 11 16.82 -2.45 -4.47
N VAL A 12 16.18 -1.98 -3.39
CA VAL A 12 16.47 -0.66 -2.81
C VAL A 12 17.90 -0.59 -2.27
N GLN A 13 18.36 -1.61 -1.55
CA GLN A 13 19.71 -1.65 -0.99
C GLN A 13 20.76 -1.57 -2.12
N TYR A 14 20.64 -2.42 -3.15
CA TYR A 14 21.58 -2.41 -4.26
C TYR A 14 21.58 -1.08 -5.03
N ALA A 15 20.39 -0.51 -5.31
CA ALA A 15 20.28 0.78 -5.98
C ALA A 15 20.99 1.90 -5.21
N VAL A 16 20.85 1.94 -3.88
CA VAL A 16 21.45 2.98 -3.05
C VAL A 16 22.94 2.74 -2.81
N THR A 17 23.33 1.53 -2.40
CA THR A 17 24.70 1.26 -1.94
C THR A 17 25.67 0.93 -3.08
N ALA A 18 25.22 0.21 -4.11
CA ALA A 18 26.07 -0.21 -5.21
C ALA A 18 26.01 0.75 -6.41
N LEU A 19 24.83 1.28 -6.73
CA LEU A 19 24.64 2.17 -7.89
C LEU A 19 24.67 3.67 -7.54
N GLY A 20 24.54 4.02 -6.26
CA GLY A 20 24.58 5.42 -5.82
C GLY A 20 23.41 6.27 -6.32
N VAL A 21 22.22 5.69 -6.50
CA VAL A 21 21.04 6.44 -6.94
C VAL A 21 20.68 7.53 -5.93
N LYS A 22 20.40 8.74 -6.41
CA LYS A 22 20.09 9.91 -5.56
C LYS A 22 18.62 10.05 -5.19
N LYS A 23 17.73 9.40 -5.95
CA LYS A 23 16.28 9.56 -5.83
C LYS A 23 15.59 8.22 -5.98
N VAL A 24 14.67 7.94 -5.06
CA VAL A 24 13.76 6.78 -5.09
C VAL A 24 12.34 7.34 -5.21
N ILE A 25 11.57 6.85 -6.19
CA ILE A 25 10.20 7.31 -6.44
C ILE A 25 9.24 6.18 -6.12
N VAL A 26 8.33 6.42 -5.18
CA VAL A 26 7.18 5.55 -4.91
C VAL A 26 5.99 6.06 -5.72
N MET A 27 5.50 5.22 -6.63
CA MET A 27 4.41 5.52 -7.54
C MET A 27 3.25 4.55 -7.32
N GLY A 28 2.07 5.10 -7.04
CA GLY A 28 0.80 4.38 -7.14
C GLY A 28 0.12 4.68 -8.47
N HIS A 29 -1.01 4.03 -8.73
CA HIS A 29 -1.87 4.30 -9.88
C HIS A 29 -3.35 4.21 -9.46
N SER A 30 -4.22 4.87 -10.23
CA SER A 30 -5.66 4.77 -10.04
C SER A 30 -6.18 3.37 -10.31
N SER A 31 -7.32 3.04 -9.71
CA SER A 31 -8.02 1.77 -9.92
C SER A 31 -7.12 0.56 -9.63
N CYS A 32 -6.37 0.64 -8.53
CA CYS A 32 -5.40 -0.37 -8.16
C CYS A 32 -6.12 -1.64 -7.69
N GLY A 33 -5.94 -2.75 -8.39
CA GLY A 33 -6.57 -4.03 -8.02
C GLY A 33 -6.26 -4.47 -6.60
N ARG A 34 -5.06 -4.17 -6.08
CA ARG A 34 -4.68 -4.43 -4.70
C ARG A 34 -5.48 -3.59 -3.70
N ILE A 35 -5.66 -2.29 -3.96
CA ILE A 35 -6.44 -1.41 -3.08
C ILE A 35 -7.92 -1.80 -3.13
N LYS A 36 -8.43 -2.13 -4.32
CA LYS A 36 -9.79 -2.68 -4.45
C LYS A 36 -9.96 -3.92 -3.57
N ALA A 37 -9.08 -4.91 -3.70
CA ALA A 37 -9.09 -6.11 -2.86
C ALA A 37 -9.00 -5.78 -1.36
N LEU A 38 -8.09 -4.89 -0.98
CA LEU A 38 -7.93 -4.43 0.40
C LEU A 38 -9.23 -3.85 0.98
N MET A 39 -9.93 -3.00 0.21
CA MET A 39 -11.13 -2.30 0.67
C MET A 39 -12.39 -3.17 0.65
N THR A 40 -12.48 -4.16 -0.25
CA THR A 40 -13.70 -4.98 -0.43
C THR A 40 -13.67 -6.34 0.24
N MET A 41 -12.49 -6.91 0.51
CA MET A 41 -12.39 -8.22 1.14
C MET A 41 -12.49 -8.08 2.66
N ASP A 42 -13.38 -8.88 3.26
CA ASP A 42 -13.57 -8.98 4.71
C ASP A 42 -12.65 -10.04 5.32
N ASP A 43 -12.38 -11.11 4.57
CA ASP A 43 -11.36 -12.09 4.90
C ASP A 43 -10.33 -12.16 3.78
N PHE A 44 -9.06 -12.23 4.16
CA PHE A 44 -7.99 -12.47 3.20
C PHE A 44 -7.55 -13.91 3.42
N GLU A 45 -7.75 -14.73 2.39
CA GLU A 45 -7.20 -16.08 2.32
C GLU A 45 -5.77 -16.12 2.87
N SER A 46 -5.42 -17.20 3.55
CA SER A 46 -4.06 -17.42 4.07
C SER A 46 -3.05 -17.75 2.96
N ASP A 47 -3.42 -17.52 1.71
CA ASP A 47 -2.56 -17.67 0.55
C ASP A 47 -1.56 -16.50 0.43
N PHE A 48 -0.68 -16.62 -0.55
CA PHE A 48 0.36 -15.64 -0.80
C PHE A 48 -0.20 -14.25 -1.15
N VAL A 49 -1.29 -14.19 -1.92
CA VAL A 49 -1.88 -12.93 -2.37
C VAL A 49 -2.58 -12.24 -1.21
N GLY A 50 -3.38 -12.94 -0.42
CA GLY A 50 -4.04 -12.43 0.76
C GLY A 50 -3.04 -11.91 1.78
N SER A 51 -1.95 -12.63 2.02
CA SER A 51 -0.84 -12.18 2.87
C SER A 51 -0.18 -10.89 2.36
N TRP A 52 0.01 -10.76 1.04
CA TRP A 52 0.56 -9.56 0.42
C TRP A 52 -0.41 -8.35 0.43
N VAL A 53 -1.71 -8.59 0.29
CA VAL A 53 -2.74 -7.54 0.42
C VAL A 53 -2.82 -7.05 1.87
N LYS A 54 -2.74 -7.95 2.86
CA LYS A 54 -2.78 -7.65 4.31
C LYS A 54 -1.72 -6.63 4.75
N ILE A 55 -0.59 -6.49 4.04
CA ILE A 55 0.40 -5.43 4.30
C ILE A 55 -0.24 -4.02 4.26
N GLY A 56 -1.33 -3.84 3.50
CA GLY A 56 -2.05 -2.58 3.39
C GLY A 56 -3.07 -2.29 4.50
N LEU A 57 -3.30 -3.19 5.46
CA LEU A 57 -4.31 -3.02 6.52
C LEU A 57 -4.22 -1.67 7.27
N PRO A 58 -3.04 -1.15 7.64
CA PRO A 58 -2.95 0.16 8.29
C PRO A 58 -3.51 1.31 7.44
N ALA A 59 -3.36 1.21 6.11
CA ALA A 59 -3.93 2.19 5.18
C ALA A 59 -5.46 2.06 5.08
N LYS A 60 -6.00 0.83 5.15
CA LYS A 60 -7.46 0.58 5.24
C LYS A 60 -8.03 1.20 6.51
N GLU A 61 -7.42 0.94 7.66
CA GLU A 61 -7.86 1.48 8.95
C GLU A 61 -7.89 3.02 8.95
N THR A 62 -6.83 3.65 8.45
CA THR A 62 -6.77 5.12 8.30
C THR A 62 -7.83 5.64 7.32
N THR A 63 -8.10 4.90 6.25
CA THR A 63 -9.14 5.28 5.28
C THR A 63 -10.52 5.24 5.92
N LEU A 64 -10.83 4.18 6.67
CA LEU A 64 -12.12 4.00 7.31
C LEU A 64 -12.34 5.01 8.44
N SER A 65 -11.29 5.41 9.18
CA SER A 65 -11.42 6.46 10.20
C SER A 65 -11.71 7.84 9.61
N GLU A 66 -11.21 8.13 8.40
CA GLU A 66 -11.41 9.42 7.74
C GLU A 66 -12.63 9.48 6.82
N THR A 67 -13.09 8.34 6.29
CA THR A 67 -14.12 8.28 5.24
C THR A 67 -15.16 7.18 5.44
N GLY A 68 -15.28 6.63 6.65
CA GLY A 68 -16.16 5.49 6.93
C GLY A 68 -17.65 5.73 6.65
N ASP A 69 -18.09 6.98 6.67
CA ASP A 69 -19.46 7.42 6.31
C ASP A 69 -19.71 7.50 4.80
N LYS A 70 -18.64 7.51 3.99
CA LYS A 70 -18.73 7.72 2.54
C LYS A 70 -18.94 6.40 1.79
N PRO A 71 -19.44 6.45 0.53
CA PRO A 71 -19.51 5.27 -0.32
C PRO A 71 -18.14 4.63 -0.54
N LEU A 72 -18.12 3.30 -0.68
CA LEU A 72 -16.90 2.50 -0.90
C LEU A 72 -15.99 3.01 -2.04
N ALA A 73 -16.57 3.57 -3.11
CA ALA A 73 -15.82 4.14 -4.21
C ALA A 73 -14.97 5.34 -3.77
N GLU A 74 -15.53 6.21 -2.91
CA GLU A 74 -14.81 7.34 -2.34
C GLU A 74 -13.77 6.90 -1.31
N GLN A 75 -14.09 5.90 -0.48
CA GLN A 75 -13.13 5.30 0.44
C GLN A 75 -11.93 4.69 -0.32
N SER A 76 -12.20 3.95 -1.39
CA SER A 76 -11.16 3.33 -2.22
C SER A 76 -10.29 4.38 -2.90
N SER A 77 -10.90 5.43 -3.45
CA SER A 77 -10.16 6.56 -4.03
C SER A 77 -9.30 7.26 -2.97
N PHE A 78 -9.82 7.45 -1.75
CA PHE A 78 -9.04 8.00 -0.64
C PHE A 78 -7.82 7.12 -0.32
N CYS A 79 -8.00 5.80 -0.25
CA CYS A 79 -6.93 4.84 -0.01
C CYS A 79 -5.86 4.84 -1.12
N GLU A 80 -6.26 4.98 -2.39
CA GLU A 80 -5.35 5.08 -3.54
C GLU A 80 -4.50 6.36 -3.52
N PHE A 81 -5.07 7.47 -3.07
CA PHE A 81 -4.48 8.80 -3.16
C PHE A 81 -4.07 9.38 -1.80
N TRP A 82 -3.72 8.52 -0.85
CA TRP A 82 -3.34 8.87 0.54
C TRP A 82 -2.23 9.94 0.64
N LYS A 83 -1.49 10.20 -0.46
CA LYS A 83 -0.54 11.32 -0.59
C LYS A 83 -1.10 12.72 -0.29
N ARG A 84 -2.41 12.93 -0.12
CA ARG A 84 -2.95 14.25 0.27
C ARG A 84 -2.66 14.66 1.72
N LYS A 85 -2.20 13.76 2.61
CA LYS A 85 -1.83 14.10 4.00
C LYS A 85 -0.34 13.99 4.35
N CYS A 86 0.49 13.40 3.50
CA CYS A 86 1.94 13.26 3.72
C CYS A 86 2.79 14.39 3.11
N GLN A 87 2.35 15.65 3.18
CA GLN A 87 3.16 16.81 2.75
C GLN A 87 4.03 17.41 3.88
N SER A 88 4.44 16.61 4.87
CA SER A 88 5.33 17.08 5.95
C SER A 88 6.45 16.09 6.32
N LEU A 89 7.09 15.50 5.30
CA LEU A 89 8.45 14.95 5.44
C LEU A 89 9.38 15.65 4.46
#